data_AF-A0A8T5LZY0-F1
#
_entry.id   AF-A0A8T5LZY0-F1
#
_cell.length_a   1.000
_cell.length_b   1.000
_cell.length_c   1.000
_cell.angle_alpha   90.00
_cell.angle_beta   90.00
_cell.angle_gamma   90.00
#
_symmetry.space_group_name_H-M   'P 1'
#
loop_
_entity.id
_entity.type
_entity.pdbx_description
1 polymer ?
#
loop_
_entity_poly.entity_id
_entity_poly.type
_entity_poly.pdbx_seq_one_letter_code
_entity_poly.pdbx_strand_id
1 'polypeptide(L)' 'MTISVNDQVEKQFRKTVAKTIGTQKGTLGKAVGQAMEKWMEDKEQQKIARQGIALLGKFKMGNILYKHRDELHERD' A
#
# COMPACT_ATOMS: atom_id res chain seq x y z
N MET A 1 23.66 6.82 9.09
CA MET A 1 23.20 6.02 7.94
C MET A 1 23.38 6.86 6.70
N THR A 2 24.10 6.35 5.70
CA THR A 2 24.34 7.06 4.44
C THR A 2 23.72 6.24 3.33
N ILE A 3 22.76 6.82 2.63
CA ILE A 3 22.06 6.18 1.51
C ILE A 3 22.34 7.08 0.30
N SER A 4 22.87 6.50 -0.77
CA SER A 4 23.05 7.23 -2.02
C SER A 4 21.72 7.27 -2.76
N VAL A 5 21.25 8.48 -3.07
CA VAL A 5 20.03 8.72 -3.82
C VAL A 5 20.37 9.75 -4.89
N ASN A 6 19.67 9.71 -6.02
CA ASN A 6 19.86 10.73 -7.05
C ASN A 6 19.52 12.13 -6.50
N ASP A 7 20.41 13.09 -6.74
CA ASP A 7 20.29 14.49 -6.27
C ASP A 7 18.96 15.16 -6.62
N GLN A 8 18.41 14.87 -7.79
CA GLN A 8 17.12 15.42 -8.21
C GLN A 8 15.98 14.85 -7.36
N VAL A 9 16.01 13.55 -7.07
CA VAL A 9 15.03 12.88 -6.22
C VAL A 9 15.10 13.45 -4.80
N GLU A 10 16.32 13.61 -4.25
CA GLU A 10 16.50 14.20 -2.92
C GLU A 10 15.97 15.64 -2.87
N LYS A 11 16.30 16.48 -3.86
CA LYS A 11 15.81 17.86 -3.93
C LYS A 11 14.29 17.93 -4.01
N GLN A 12 13.67 17.08 -4.82
CA GLN A 12 12.21 17.02 -4.93
C GLN A 12 11.58 16.55 -3.62
N PHE A 13 12.13 15.50 -3.00
CA PHE A 13 11.65 14.98 -1.73
C PHE A 13 11.71 16.05 -0.62
N ARG A 14 12.84 16.75 -0.48
CA ARG A 14 13.00 17.84 0.49
C ARG A 14 11.99 18.97 0.26
N LYS A 15 11.72 19.35 -0.99
CA LYS A 15 10.70 20.36 -1.33
C LYS A 15 9.30 19.90 -0.93
N THR A 16 8.97 18.63 -1.18
CA THR A 16 7.67 18.06 -0.78
C THR A 16 7.52 18.07 0.73
N VAL A 17 8.52 17.57 1.46
CA VAL A 17 8.52 17.55 2.93
C VAL A 17 8.36 18.96 3.52
N ALA A 18 9.07 19.93 2.98
CA ALA A 18 8.95 21.32 3.40
C ALA A 18 7.53 21.89 3.21
N LYS A 19 6.82 21.47 2.15
CA LYS A 19 5.43 21.90 1.88
C LYS A 19 4.40 21.20 2.75
N THR A 20 4.56 19.90 3.04
CA THR A 20 3.56 19.12 3.78
C THR A 20 3.75 19.14 5.29
N ILE A 21 5.00 19.06 5.77
CA ILE A 21 5.30 18.90 7.19
C ILE A 21 6.06 20.12 7.76
N GLY A 22 6.66 20.93 6.89
CA GLY A 22 7.42 22.13 7.27
C GLY A 22 8.93 21.91 7.31
N THR A 23 9.67 22.94 7.73
CA THR A 23 11.14 23.01 7.63
C THR A 23 11.89 22.87 8.95
N GLN A 24 11.22 22.35 9.99
CA GLN A 24 11.82 22.21 11.31
C GLN A 24 12.93 21.14 11.34
N LYS A 25 13.87 21.29 12.28
CA LYS A 25 14.95 20.33 12.49
C LYS A 25 14.37 18.95 12.81
N GLY A 26 14.81 17.93 12.06
CA GLY A 26 14.35 16.55 12.23
C GLY A 26 13.14 16.16 11.37
N THR A 27 12.45 17.12 10.73
CA THR A 27 11.29 16.82 9.87
C THR A 27 11.66 15.94 8.68
N LEU A 28 12.83 16.16 8.07
CA LEU A 28 13.30 15.32 6.98
C LEU A 28 13.54 13.87 7.42
N GLY A 29 14.15 13.67 8.59
CA GLY A 29 14.39 12.32 9.13
C GLY A 29 13.08 11.58 9.40
N LYS A 30 12.09 12.27 9.97
CA LYS A 30 10.73 11.72 10.16
C LYS A 30 10.08 11.34 8.83
N ALA A 31 10.18 12.20 7.81
CA ALA A 31 9.63 11.93 6.49
C ALA A 31 10.32 10.73 5.81
N VAL A 32 11.64 10.58 5.97
CA VAL A 32 12.36 9.40 5.48
C VAL A 32 11.85 8.13 6.17
N GLY A 33 11.68 8.16 7.50
CA GLY A 33 11.11 7.03 8.25
C GLY A 33 9.72 6.63 7.74
N GLN A 34 8.82 7.61 7.60
CA GLN A 34 7.48 7.38 7.07
C GLN A 34 7.49 6.83 5.63
N ALA A 35 8.39 7.33 4.78
CA ALA A 35 8.53 6.83 3.42
C ALA A 35 8.99 5.36 3.38
N MET A 36 9.90 4.98 4.28
CA MET A 36 10.36 3.59 4.41
C MET A 36 9.26 2.67 4.92
N GLU A 37 8.54 3.07 5.97
CA GLU A 37 7.38 2.34 6.49
C GLU A 37 6.34 2.12 5.40
N LYS A 38 5.97 3.20 4.70
CA LYS A 38 4.98 3.14 3.62
C LYS A 38 5.39 2.21 2.49
N TRP A 39 6.66 2.23 2.10
CA TRP A 39 7.19 1.33 1.08
C TRP A 39 7.08 -0.14 1.49
N MET A 40 7.40 -0.47 2.74
CA MET A 40 7.28 -1.85 3.25
C MET A 40 5.82 -2.32 3.26
N GLU A 41 4.91 -1.47 3.73
CA GLU A 41 3.47 -1.77 3.71
C GLU A 41 2.96 -2.03 2.29
N ASP A 42 3.32 -1.17 1.34
CA ASP A 42 2.89 -1.30 -0.05
C ASP A 42 3.39 -2.62 -0.67
N LYS A 43 4.59 -3.08 -0.29
CA LYS A 43 5.11 -4.38 -0.75
C LYS A 43 4.37 -5.56 -0.14
N GLU A 44 4.00 -5.51 1.13
CA GLU A 44 3.20 -6.58 1.73
C GLU A 44 1.78 -6.61 1.13
N GLN A 45 1.16 -5.44 0.92
CA GLN A 45 -0.15 -5.36 0.27
C GLN A 45 -0.12 -5.92 -1.17
N GLN A 46 0.92 -5.62 -1.95
CA GLN A 46 1.09 -6.20 -3.28
C GLN A 46 1.20 -7.74 -3.25
N LYS A 47 1.88 -8.28 -2.25
CA LYS A 47 2.02 -9.73 -2.06
C LYS A 47 0.69 -10.36 -1.68
N ILE A 48 -0.04 -9.79 -0.73
CA ILE A 48 -1.38 -10.25 -0.34
C ILE A 48 -2.32 -10.22 -1.56
N ALA A 49 -2.34 -9.13 -2.32
CA ALA A 49 -3.17 -9.01 -3.51
C ALA A 49 -2.84 -10.09 -4.56
N ARG A 50 -1.55 -10.35 -4.82
CA ARG A 50 -1.12 -11.43 -5.72
C ARG A 50 -1.56 -12.81 -5.22
N GLN A 51 -1.44 -13.07 -3.92
CA GLN A 51 -1.88 -14.33 -3.31
C GLN A 51 -3.41 -14.48 -3.41
N GLY A 52 -4.17 -13.42 -3.16
CA GLY A 52 -5.62 -13.40 -3.32
C GLY A 52 -6.03 -13.71 -4.75
N ILE A 53 -5.42 -13.07 -5.75
CA ILE A 53 -5.67 -13.37 -7.17
C ILE A 53 -5.31 -14.81 -7.51
N ALA A 54 -4.18 -15.32 -7.02
CA ALA A 54 -3.77 -16.70 -7.25
C ALA A 54 -4.73 -17.71 -6.61
N LEU A 55 -5.26 -17.42 -5.42
CA LEU A 55 -6.32 -18.21 -4.79
C LEU A 55 -7.58 -18.18 -5.63
N LEU A 56 -8.05 -17.00 -6.05
CA LEU A 56 -9.21 -16.83 -6.91
C LEU A 56 -9.08 -17.63 -8.22
N GLY A 57 -7.90 -17.65 -8.83
CA GLY A 57 -7.66 -18.44 -10.05
C GLY A 57 -7.62 -19.96 -9.84
N LYS A 58 -7.34 -20.42 -8.61
CA LYS A 58 -7.37 -21.86 -8.27
C LYS A 58 -8.78 -22.38 -8.03
N PHE A 59 -9.70 -21.53 -7.59
CA PHE A 59 -11.10 -21.90 -7.43
C PHE A 59 -11.85 -21.63 -8.72
N LYS A 60 -12.51 -22.65 -9.28
CA LYS A 60 -13.60 -22.41 -10.23
C LYS A 60 -14.74 -21.78 -9.43
N MET A 61 -14.72 -20.46 -9.30
CA MET A 61 -15.89 -19.70 -8.85
C MET A 61 -17.05 -20.15 -9.75
N GLY A 62 -17.98 -20.93 -9.19
CA GLY A 62 -19.19 -21.32 -9.90
C GLY A 62 -20.00 -20.10 -10.28
N ASN A 63 -21.10 -20.29 -11.00
CA ASN A 63 -22.02 -19.18 -11.27
C ASN A 63 -22.46 -18.56 -9.95
N ILE A 64 -22.57 -17.22 -9.91
CA ILE A 64 -23.16 -16.51 -8.77
C ILE A 64 -24.58 -17.06 -8.61
N LEU A 65 -24.82 -17.84 -7.56
CA LEU A 65 -26.09 -18.55 -7.34
C LEU A 65 -27.20 -17.62 -6.83
N TYR A 66 -26.84 -16.45 -6.30
CA TYR A 66 -27.76 -15.55 -5.61
C TYR A 66 -27.49 -14.10 -6.01
N LYS A 67 -28.54 -13.37 -6.37
CA LYS A 67 -28.45 -11.95 -6.75
C LYS A 67 -28.65 -11.03 -5.56
N HIS A 68 -29.37 -11.48 -4.54
CA HIS A 68 -29.68 -10.71 -3.35
C HIS A 68 -29.22 -11.42 -2.07
N ARG A 69 -28.75 -10.65 -1.08
CA ARG A 69 -28.20 -11.19 0.19
C ARG A 69 -29.22 -12.04 0.95
N ASP A 70 -30.49 -11.71 0.84
CA ASP A 70 -31.59 -12.37 1.54
C ASP A 70 -31.80 -13.81 1.03
N GLU A 71 -31.35 -14.12 -0.19
CA GLU A 71 -31.40 -15.47 -0.80
C GLU A 71 -30.31 -16.41 -0.23
N LEU A 72 -29.31 -15.89 0.49
CA LEU A 72 -28.17 -16.67 1.01
C LEU A 72 -28.50 -17.43 2.30
N HIS A 73 -29.63 -17.12 2.95
CA HIS A 73 -29.94 -17.61 4.30
C HIS A 73 -31.14 -18.56 4.37
N GLU A 74 -31.67 -19.03 3.24
CA GLU A 74 -32.63 -20.15 3.26
C GLU A 74 -31.87 -21.46 3.51
N ARG A 75 -31.77 -21.80 4.79
CA ARG A 75 -31.49 -23.16 5.26
C ARG A 75 -32.85 -23.85 5.44
N ASP A 76 -33.20 -24.73 4.50
CA ASP A 76 -34.10 -25.85 4.79
C ASP A 76 -33.34 -26.95 5.56
#